data_AF-A0A0H2W155-F1
#
_entry.id   AF-A0A0H2W155-F1
#
_cell.length_a   1.000
_cell.length_b   1.000
_cell.length_c   1.000
_cell.angle_alpha   90.00
_cell.angle_beta   90.00
_cell.angle_gamma   90.00
#
_symmetry.space_group_name_H-M   'P 1'
#
loop_
_entity.id
_entity.type
_entity.pdbx_description
1 polymer ?
#
loop_
_entity_poly.entity_id
_entity_poly.type
_entity_poly.pdbx_seq_one_letter_code
_entity_poly.pdbx_strand_id
1 'polypeptide(L)'
;MNIPVHRVVRILERLSTERGYPAFIRSDNGPEFIAAALVEWAEHHGVILDMYLFRSLSEVRTLTEDWRTEYNEERPHSSLGNMPPVIYARQKLDGDPHWRWY
;
A
#
# COMPACT_ATOMS: atom_id res chain seq x y z
N MET A 1 -15.80 -1.05 -7.53
CA MET A 1 -17.05 -1.46 -6.84
C MET A 1 -16.88 -1.07 -5.37
N ASN A 2 -17.69 -0.14 -4.83
CA ASN A 2 -17.53 0.35 -3.46
C ASN A 2 -18.29 -0.59 -2.50
N ILE A 3 -17.58 -1.33 -1.65
CA ILE A 3 -18.21 -2.16 -0.62
C ILE A 3 -18.51 -1.26 0.59
N PRO A 4 -19.77 -1.16 1.05
CA PRO A 4 -20.07 -0.36 2.23
C PRO A 4 -19.36 -0.88 3.48
N VAL A 5 -18.80 0.01 4.30
CA VAL A 5 -18.02 -0.35 5.51
C VAL A 5 -18.77 -1.28 6.45
N HIS A 6 -20.07 -1.04 6.68
CA HIS A 6 -20.88 -1.87 7.59
C HIS A 6 -20.96 -3.34 7.13
N ARG A 7 -20.86 -3.60 5.83
CA ARG A 7 -20.82 -4.97 5.29
C ARG A 7 -19.48 -5.62 5.58
N VAL A 8 -18.37 -4.88 5.50
CA VAL A 8 -17.02 -5.34 5.86
C VAL A 8 -16.97 -5.71 7.34
N VAL A 9 -17.38 -4.78 8.21
CA VAL A 9 -17.40 -5.00 9.68
C VAL A 9 -18.22 -6.24 10.04
N ARG A 10 -19.42 -6.39 9.47
CA ARG A 10 -20.27 -7.57 9.74
C ARG A 10 -19.62 -8.89 9.31
N ILE A 11 -18.87 -8.89 8.21
CA ILE A 11 -18.18 -10.09 7.74
C ILE A 11 -17.00 -10.41 8.67
N LEU A 12 -16.21 -9.40 9.05
CA LEU A 12 -15.10 -9.55 9.98
C LEU A 12 -15.59 -10.09 11.33
N GLU A 13 -16.65 -9.50 11.89
CA GLU A 13 -17.27 -9.94 13.13
C GLU A 13 -17.65 -11.42 13.11
N ARG A 14 -18.34 -11.86 12.03
CA ARG A 14 -18.76 -13.25 11.89
C ARG A 14 -17.56 -14.19 11.81
N LEU A 15 -16.56 -13.85 10.97
CA LEU A 15 -15.36 -14.68 10.80
C LEU A 15 -14.54 -14.75 12.08
N SER A 16 -14.41 -13.65 12.80
CA SER A 16 -13.67 -13.58 14.07
C SER A 16 -14.39 -14.30 15.19
N THR A 17 -15.73 -14.29 15.23
CA THR A 17 -16.50 -15.11 16.17
C THR A 17 -16.27 -16.61 15.95
N GLU A 18 -16.17 -17.03 14.68
CA GLU A 18 -15.96 -18.44 14.32
C GLU A 18 -14.52 -18.93 14.55
N ARG A 19 -13.52 -18.04 14.46
CA ARG A 19 -12.10 -18.41 14.35
C ARG A 19 -11.18 -17.79 15.41
N GLY A 20 -11.71 -16.87 16.21
CA GLY A 20 -10.92 -15.95 17.04
C GLY A 20 -10.58 -14.66 16.30
N TYR A 21 -10.34 -13.61 17.09
CA TYR A 21 -9.94 -12.30 16.56
C TYR A 21 -8.47 -12.33 16.13
N PRO A 22 -8.13 -11.80 14.95
CA PRO A 22 -6.74 -11.70 14.53
C PRO A 22 -6.01 -10.65 15.38
N ALA A 23 -4.73 -10.86 15.67
CA ALA A 23 -3.92 -9.82 16.33
C ALA A 23 -3.65 -8.62 15.40
N PHE A 24 -3.64 -8.85 14.07
CA PHE A 24 -3.30 -7.84 13.06
C PHE A 24 -4.19 -7.98 11.82
N ILE A 25 -4.62 -6.85 11.26
CA ILE A 25 -5.24 -6.77 9.93
C ILE A 25 -4.49 -5.75 9.10
N ARG A 26 -4.07 -6.15 7.90
CA ARG A 26 -3.50 -5.24 6.91
C ARG A 26 -4.56 -4.76 5.94
N SER A 27 -4.69 -3.43 5.84
CA SER A 27 -5.43 -2.77 4.76
C SER A 27 -4.41 -2.20 3.79
N ASP A 28 -4.63 -2.35 2.49
CA ASP A 28 -3.81 -1.67 1.48
C ASP A 28 -4.31 -0.24 1.22
N ASN A 29 -5.33 0.23 1.95
CA ASN A 29 -5.90 1.57 1.85
C ASN A 29 -5.40 2.48 2.99
N GLY A 30 -4.87 3.66 2.66
CA GLY A 30 -4.50 4.75 3.58
C GLY A 30 -5.51 4.99 4.72
N PRO A 31 -5.09 5.49 5.91
CA PRO A 31 -6.04 5.81 6.98
C PRO A 31 -7.11 6.80 6.51
N GLU A 32 -6.82 7.61 5.49
CA GLU A 32 -7.75 8.54 4.83
C GLU A 32 -8.88 7.83 4.06
N PHE A 33 -8.69 6.56 3.70
CA PHE A 33 -9.62 5.75 2.91
C PHE A 33 -10.29 4.63 3.73
N ILE A 34 -9.98 4.55 5.02
CA ILE A 34 -10.61 3.61 5.93
C ILE A 34 -11.74 4.30 6.68
N ALA A 35 -12.90 3.67 6.68
CA ALA A 35 -14.05 4.19 7.40
C ALA A 35 -13.89 3.99 8.91
N ALA A 36 -14.28 5.01 9.68
CA ALA A 36 -14.18 5.03 11.14
C ALA A 36 -14.76 3.77 11.83
N ALA A 37 -15.85 3.21 11.29
CA ALA A 37 -16.45 1.99 11.83
C ALA A 37 -15.52 0.76 11.76
N LEU A 38 -14.58 0.70 10.81
CA LEU A 38 -13.58 -0.38 10.76
C LEU A 38 -12.47 -0.16 11.81
N VAL A 39 -12.09 1.09 12.05
CA VAL A 39 -11.14 1.48 13.10
C VAL A 39 -11.73 1.14 14.48
N GLU A 40 -12.96 1.59 14.74
CA GLU A 40 -13.68 1.31 15.99
C GLU A 40 -13.82 -0.20 16.23
N TRP A 41 -14.15 -0.97 15.20
CA TRP A 41 -14.19 -2.43 15.30
C TRP A 41 -12.84 -3.01 15.68
N ALA A 42 -11.75 -2.54 15.07
CA ALA A 42 -10.41 -3.04 15.37
C ALA A 42 -9.98 -2.71 16.81
N GLU A 43 -10.20 -1.47 17.25
CA GLU A 43 -9.93 -1.01 18.61
C GLU A 43 -10.73 -1.79 19.65
N HIS A 44 -12.03 -1.98 19.43
CA HIS A 44 -12.91 -2.72 20.34
C HIS A 44 -12.45 -4.16 20.57
N HIS A 45 -11.85 -4.79 19.55
CA HIS A 45 -11.44 -6.19 19.60
C HIS A 45 -9.93 -6.39 19.81
N GLY A 46 -9.17 -5.32 20.07
CA GLY A 46 -7.73 -5.39 20.26
C GLY A 46 -6.96 -5.84 19.00
N VAL A 47 -7.52 -5.59 17.82
CA VAL A 47 -6.90 -5.87 16.52
C VAL A 47 -6.07 -4.68 16.09
N ILE A 48 -4.79 -4.88 15.78
CA ILE A 48 -3.93 -3.83 15.26
C ILE A 48 -4.15 -3.70 13.75
N LEU A 49 -4.57 -2.51 13.30
CA LEU A 49 -4.67 -2.21 11.89
C LEU A 49 -3.31 -1.73 11.37
N ASP A 50 -2.72 -2.45 10.41
CA ASP A 50 -1.35 -2.26 9.83
C ASP A 50 -1.13 -0.89 9.14
N MET A 51 -2.12 0.00 9.22
CA MET A 51 -2.12 1.37 8.72
C MET A 51 -1.49 2.37 9.69
N TYR A 52 -1.53 2.04 10.98
CA TYR A 52 -0.92 2.85 12.05
C TYR A 52 0.57 2.55 12.23
N LEU A 53 1.18 1.76 11.33
CA LEU A 53 2.48 1.14 11.59
C LEU A 53 3.69 2.06 11.35
N PHE A 54 3.51 3.27 10.83
CA PHE A 54 4.59 4.25 10.77
C PHE A 54 4.73 4.97 12.10
N ARG A 55 5.76 4.61 12.85
CA ARG A 55 6.11 5.11 14.17
C ARG A 55 6.73 6.50 14.13
N SER A 56 7.21 6.95 12.96
CA SER A 56 7.82 8.27 12.79
C SER A 56 7.90 8.71 11.32
N LEU A 57 8.09 10.02 11.10
CA LEU A 57 8.38 10.59 9.76
C LEU A 57 9.66 10.01 9.15
N SER A 58 10.64 9.63 9.97
CA SER A 58 11.86 8.98 9.50
C SER A 58 11.57 7.62 8.89
N GLU A 59 10.69 6.83 9.51
CA GLU A 59 10.28 5.51 9.00
C GLU A 59 9.53 5.64 7.66
N VAL A 60 8.63 6.62 7.56
CA VAL A 60 7.95 6.93 6.29
C VAL A 60 8.97 7.29 5.21
N ARG A 61 9.94 8.16 5.54
CA ARG A 61 10.96 8.60 4.57
C ARG A 61 11.80 7.43 4.08
N THR A 62 12.29 6.59 4.99
CA THR A 62 13.11 5.43 4.63
C THR A 62 12.33 4.47 3.73
N LEU A 63 11.13 4.05 4.15
CA LEU A 63 10.34 3.09 3.38
C LEU A 63 9.92 3.65 2.01
N THR A 64 9.68 4.96 1.91
CA THR A 64 9.39 5.62 0.63
C THR A 64 10.61 5.61 -0.29
N GLU A 65 11.80 5.92 0.21
CA GLU A 65 13.03 5.93 -0.60
C GLU A 65 13.44 4.52 -1.02
N ASP A 66 13.29 3.53 -0.14
CA ASP A 66 13.56 2.12 -0.45
C ASP A 66 12.62 1.65 -1.57
N TRP A 67 11.31 1.93 -1.44
CA TRP A 67 10.34 1.60 -2.47
C TRP A 67 10.61 2.35 -3.78
N ARG A 68 10.96 3.65 -3.71
CA ARG A 68 11.30 4.45 -4.89
C ARG A 68 12.48 3.84 -5.64
N THR A 69 13.50 3.39 -4.91
CA THR A 69 14.69 2.76 -5.46
C THR A 69 14.33 1.42 -6.10
N GLU A 70 13.68 0.52 -5.36
CA GLU A 70 13.28 -0.79 -5.90
C GLU A 70 12.43 -0.61 -7.17
N TYR A 71 11.40 0.24 -7.12
CA TYR A 71 10.47 0.40 -8.24
C TYR A 71 11.13 1.01 -9.49
N ASN A 72 11.91 2.06 -9.33
CA ASN A 72 12.47 2.82 -10.45
C ASN A 72 13.79 2.26 -10.97
N GLU A 73 14.58 1.63 -10.11
CA GLU A 73 15.96 1.27 -10.42
C GLU A 73 16.14 -0.25 -10.61
N GLU A 74 15.34 -1.08 -9.93
CA GLU A 74 15.58 -2.53 -9.86
C GLU A 74 14.46 -3.36 -10.47
N ARG A 75 13.20 -2.97 -10.26
CA ARG A 75 12.04 -3.79 -10.59
C ARG A 75 11.76 -3.81 -12.09
N PRO A 76 11.78 -4.97 -12.76
CA PRO A 76 11.41 -5.08 -14.16
C PRO A 76 9.89 -4.96 -14.34
N HIS A 77 9.48 -4.20 -15.36
CA HIS A 77 8.05 -4.04 -15.71
C HIS A 77 7.78 -4.54 -17.12
N SER A 78 6.80 -5.42 -17.27
CA SER A 78 6.46 -6.02 -18.57
C SER A 78 6.03 -4.99 -19.61
N SER A 79 5.35 -3.92 -19.19
CA SER A 79 4.97 -2.78 -20.05
C SER A 79 6.18 -2.00 -20.59
N LEU A 80 7.34 -2.12 -19.94
CA LEU A 80 8.60 -1.50 -20.34
C LEU A 80 9.57 -2.51 -20.96
N GLY A 81 9.06 -3.66 -21.45
CA GLY A 81 9.90 -4.72 -22.01
C GLY A 81 10.71 -5.48 -20.97
N ASN A 82 10.16 -5.65 -19.75
CA ASN A 82 10.83 -6.26 -18.59
C ASN A 82 12.09 -5.52 -18.12
N MET A 83 12.13 -4.20 -18.30
CA MET A 83 13.21 -3.35 -17.80
C MET A 83 12.74 -2.48 -16.63
N PRO A 84 13.66 -2.08 -15.73
CA PRO A 84 13.37 -1.03 -14.77
C PRO A 84 13.15 0.33 -15.44
N PRO A 85 12.32 1.22 -14.84
CA PRO A 85 12.03 2.54 -15.40
C PRO A 85 13.27 3.37 -15.72
N VAL A 86 14.32 3.30 -14.88
CA VAL A 86 15.58 4.03 -15.12
C VAL A 86 16.30 3.59 -16.41
N ILE A 87 16.23 2.30 -16.76
CA ILE A 87 16.85 1.79 -17.98
C ILE A 87 16.05 2.22 -19.19
N TYR A 88 14.72 2.10 -19.11
CA TYR A 88 13.82 2.57 -20.16
C TYR A 88 13.97 4.08 -20.40
N ALA A 89 14.07 4.87 -19.33
CA ALA A 89 14.33 6.30 -19.37
C ALA A 89 15.61 6.65 -20.15
N ARG A 90 16.72 5.99 -19.81
CA ARG A 90 18.02 6.19 -20.46
C ARG A 90 17.94 5.88 -21.96
N GLN A 91 17.33 4.74 -22.31
CA GLN A 91 17.15 4.38 -23.72
C GLN A 91 16.30 5.41 -24.49
N LYS A 92 15.30 6.01 -23.85
CA LYS A 92 14.48 7.06 -24.47
C LYS A 92 15.22 8.39 -24.61
N LEU A 93 16.00 8.80 -23.61
CA LEU A 93 16.83 10.00 -23.66
C LEU A 93 17.94 9.89 -24.72
N ASP A 94 18.57 8.72 -24.84
CA ASP A 94 19.59 8.46 -25.87
C ASP A 94 19.00 8.50 -27.29
N GLY A 95 17.74 8.10 -27.45
CA GLY A 95 17.03 8.10 -28.73
C GLY A 95 16.32 9.43 -29.07
N ASP A 96 16.04 10.26 -28.07
CA ASP A 96 15.38 11.56 -28.22
C ASP A 96 15.82 12.52 -27.09
N PRO A 97 16.75 13.44 -27.35
CA PRO A 97 17.23 14.39 -26.34
C PRO A 97 16.19 15.43 -25.90
N HIS A 98 15.02 15.50 -26.56
CA HIS A 98 13.90 16.36 -26.15
C HIS A 98 12.92 15.66 -25.21
N TRP A 99 13.08 14.36 -25.01
CA TRP A 99 12.26 13.56 -24.13
C TRP A 99 12.53 13.93 -22.65
N ARG A 100 11.48 14.17 -21.85
CA ARG A 100 11.60 14.48 -20.40
C ARG A 100 10.66 13.60 -19.58
N TRP A 101 11.16 13.09 -18.45
CA TRP A 101 10.28 12.68 -17.35
C TRP A 101 9.85 14.00 -16.71
N TYR A 102 8.53 14.26 -16.72
CA TYR A 102 7.83 15.49 -16.30
C TYR A 102 7.93 16.68 -17.27
#